data_AF-A0A3C0ZLY0-F1
#
_entry.id   AF-A0A3C0ZLY0-F1
#
_cell.length_a   1.000
_cell.length_b   1.000
_cell.length_c   1.000
_cell.angle_alpha   90.00
_cell.angle_beta   90.00
_cell.angle_gamma   90.00
#
_symmetry.space_group_name_H-M   'P 1'
#
loop_
_entity.id
_entity.type
_entity.pdbx_description
1 polymer ?
#
loop_
_entity_poly.entity_id
_entity_poly.type
_entity_poly.pdbx_seq_one_letter_code
_entity_poly.pdbx_strand_id
1 'polypeptide(L)'
;MISLQQSSRHYLQRPDASYARVDSNATSLTGFAGRYSINKQSGSIILNAAFGFIDPWFDSNDLGFLWRGDAINGHLVLGYKWVTPTEYYRSVQLRFATFG
;
A
#
# COMPACT_ATOMS: atom_id res chain seq x y z
N MET A 1 0.80 -15.15 22.98
CA MET A 1 0.48 -14.96 21.54
C MET A 1 -0.89 -14.31 21.30
N ILE A 2 -1.93 -14.75 22.01
CA ILE A 2 -3.30 -14.21 21.88
C ILE A 2 -3.35 -12.67 21.98
N SER A 3 -2.61 -12.07 22.91
CA SER A 3 -2.54 -10.61 23.06
C SER A 3 -2.00 -9.89 21.81
N LEU A 4 -1.04 -10.49 21.09
CA LEU A 4 -0.51 -9.92 19.85
C LEU A 4 -1.56 -9.99 18.73
N GLN A 5 -2.20 -11.15 18.57
CA GLN A 5 -3.28 -11.36 17.60
C GLN A 5 -4.48 -10.43 17.81
N GLN A 6 -4.80 -10.13 19.09
CA GLN A 6 -5.90 -9.25 19.46
C GLN A 6 -5.52 -7.77 19.52
N SER A 7 -4.23 -7.44 19.40
CA SER A 7 -3.74 -6.07 19.43
C SER A 7 -4.35 -5.24 18.29
N SER A 8 -4.39 -3.92 18.46
CA SER A 8 -4.96 -3.01 17.46
C SER A 8 -4.29 -3.07 16.09
N ARG A 9 -3.08 -3.62 16.02
CA ARG A 9 -2.34 -3.79 14.75
C ARG A 9 -2.86 -4.97 13.93
N HIS A 10 -3.22 -6.08 14.58
CA HIS A 10 -3.69 -7.29 13.89
C HIS A 10 -5.21 -7.43 13.93
N TYR A 11 -5.77 -7.28 15.12
CA TYR A 11 -7.21 -7.25 15.38
C TYR A 11 -7.98 -8.43 14.76
N LEU A 12 -7.43 -9.65 14.89
CA LEU A 12 -7.94 -10.89 14.27
C LEU A 12 -9.29 -11.40 14.84
N GLN A 13 -9.79 -10.79 15.92
CA GLN A 13 -11.08 -11.10 16.54
C GLN A 13 -12.26 -10.35 15.93
N ARG A 14 -12.03 -9.59 14.87
CA ARG A 14 -13.06 -8.82 14.16
C ARG A 14 -14.17 -9.73 13.62
N PRO A 15 -15.45 -9.45 13.93
CA PRO A 15 -16.56 -10.30 13.49
C PRO A 15 -16.85 -10.19 11.99
N ASP A 16 -16.41 -9.12 11.33
CA ASP A 16 -16.61 -8.88 9.90
C ASP A 16 -15.56 -9.58 9.02
N ALA A 17 -14.41 -9.97 9.58
CA ALA A 17 -13.31 -10.58 8.85
C ALA A 17 -13.39 -12.12 8.88
N SER A 18 -14.25 -12.73 8.06
CA SER A 18 -14.49 -14.19 8.06
C SER A 18 -13.26 -15.06 7.75
N TYR A 19 -12.22 -14.46 7.16
CA TYR A 19 -10.96 -15.12 6.87
C TYR A 19 -9.98 -15.12 8.06
N ALA A 20 -10.09 -14.14 8.96
CA ALA A 20 -9.20 -13.95 10.10
C ALA A 20 -9.82 -14.48 11.40
N ARG A 21 -9.00 -15.12 12.24
CA ARG A 21 -9.42 -15.61 13.56
C ARG A 21 -8.23 -15.75 14.50
N VAL A 22 -8.51 -15.59 15.79
CA VAL A 22 -7.54 -15.84 16.85
C VAL A 22 -7.30 -17.35 16.98
N ASP A 23 -6.03 -17.74 16.98
CA ASP A 23 -5.56 -19.10 17.27
C ASP A 23 -4.79 -19.10 18.60
N SER A 24 -5.35 -19.76 19.61
CA SER A 24 -4.75 -19.87 20.95
C SER A 24 -3.53 -20.78 21.01
N ASN A 25 -3.36 -21.69 20.05
CA ASN A 25 -2.24 -22.63 19.98
C ASN A 25 -1.06 -22.09 19.16
N ALA A 26 -1.25 -20.99 18.43
CA ALA A 26 -0.20 -20.38 17.64
C ALA A 26 0.96 -19.87 18.50
N THR A 27 2.18 -20.24 18.12
CA THR A 27 3.43 -19.81 18.77
C THR A 27 4.14 -18.69 18.00
N SER A 28 3.72 -18.40 16.77
CA SER A 28 4.22 -17.32 15.93
C SER A 28 3.13 -16.76 15.01
N LEU A 29 3.40 -15.61 14.40
CA LEU A 29 2.62 -15.10 13.28
C LEU A 29 3.34 -15.34 11.96
N THR A 30 2.55 -15.58 10.92
CA THR A 30 2.99 -15.74 9.53
C THR A 30 2.47 -14.57 8.70
N GLY A 31 2.67 -14.59 7.38
CA GLY A 31 2.12 -13.56 6.50
C GLY A 31 3.20 -12.71 5.85
N PHE A 32 2.77 -11.83 4.96
CA PHE A 32 3.64 -11.04 4.11
C PHE A 32 3.06 -9.65 3.88
N ALA A 33 3.94 -8.69 3.67
CA ALA A 33 3.60 -7.33 3.32
C ALA A 33 4.46 -6.90 2.14
N GLY A 34 3.93 -6.03 1.30
CA GLY A 34 4.66 -5.60 0.12
C GLY A 34 4.03 -4.41 -0.57
N ARG A 35 4.84 -3.80 -1.45
CA ARG A 35 4.40 -2.76 -2.36
C ARG A 35 5.07 -2.93 -3.71
N TYR A 36 4.26 -3.03 -4.76
CA TYR A 36 4.72 -2.96 -6.13
C TYR A 36 4.51 -1.55 -6.66
N SER A 37 5.45 -1.04 -7.44
CA SER A 37 5.37 0.30 -8.01
C SER A 37 5.90 0.32 -9.44
N ILE A 38 5.15 0.95 -10.33
CA ILE A 38 5.51 1.15 -11.73
C ILE A 38 5.57 2.65 -12.00
N ASN A 39 6.68 3.08 -12.59
CA ASN A 39 6.98 4.48 -12.82
C ASN A 39 7.55 4.68 -14.22
N LYS A 40 7.00 5.64 -14.97
CA LYS A 40 7.63 6.14 -16.19
C LYS A 40 8.52 7.33 -15.84
N GLN A 41 9.83 7.14 -16.02
CA GLN A 41 10.85 8.10 -15.59
C GLN A 41 11.13 9.20 -16.62
N SER A 42 10.81 8.99 -17.90
CA SER A 42 11.15 9.93 -18.98
C SER A 42 10.10 9.96 -20.10
N GLY A 43 10.14 11.05 -20.88
CA GLY A 43 9.22 11.36 -21.98
C GLY A 43 7.99 12.16 -21.54
N SER A 44 7.08 12.40 -22.48
CA SER A 44 5.90 13.24 -22.28
C SER A 44 4.79 12.58 -21.47
N ILE A 45 4.78 11.25 -21.37
CA ILE A 45 3.76 10.51 -20.63
C ILE A 45 4.18 10.40 -19.17
N ILE A 46 3.26 10.75 -18.28
CA ILE A 46 3.39 10.55 -16.84
C ILE A 46 2.62 9.29 -16.47
N LEU A 47 3.32 8.34 -15.85
CA LEU A 47 2.74 7.15 -15.24
C LEU A 47 3.40 6.92 -13.90
N ASN A 48 2.60 6.87 -12.84
CA ASN A 48 3.02 6.44 -11.52
C ASN A 48 1.86 5.63 -10.93
N ALA A 49 2.09 4.35 -10.73
CA ALA A 49 1.10 3.44 -10.17
C ALA A 49 1.76 2.62 -9.07
N ALA A 50 1.02 2.35 -8.01
CA ALA A 50 1.48 1.43 -7.00
C ALA A 50 0.32 0.67 -6.37
N PHE A 51 0.64 -0.52 -5.87
CA PHE A 51 -0.27 -1.39 -5.18
C PHE A 51 0.45 -1.94 -3.95
N GLY A 52 -0.15 -1.76 -2.78
CA GLY A 52 0.37 -2.22 -1.50
C GLY A 52 -0.62 -3.13 -0.81
N PHE A 53 -0.10 -4.11 -0.08
CA PHE A 53 -0.90 -5.02 0.73
C PHE A 53 -0.14 -5.41 2.00
N ILE A 54 -0.89 -5.70 3.06
CA ILE A 54 -0.39 -6.21 4.34
C ILE A 54 -1.36 -7.29 4.80
N ASP A 55 -0.85 -8.51 4.92
CA ASP A 55 -1.59 -9.65 5.42
C ASP A 55 -1.96 -9.46 6.92
N PRO A 56 -3.15 -9.91 7.39
CA PRO A 56 -3.57 -9.75 8.79
C PRO A 56 -2.61 -10.36 9.81
N TRP A 57 -1.96 -11.46 9.44
CA TRP A 57 -1.02 -12.15 10.33
C TRP A 57 0.37 -11.52 10.25
N PHE A 58 0.72 -10.74 9.21
CA PHE A 58 2.07 -10.19 9.09
C PHE A 58 2.46 -9.32 10.30
N ASP A 59 3.55 -9.66 10.96
CA ASP A 59 4.14 -8.89 12.05
C ASP A 59 5.58 -8.52 11.73
N SER A 60 5.91 -7.23 11.86
CA SER A 60 7.25 -6.73 11.56
C SER A 60 8.28 -7.06 12.64
N ASN A 61 7.82 -7.47 13.83
CA ASN A 61 8.64 -7.72 15.01
C ASN A 61 9.62 -6.56 15.29
N ASP A 62 10.92 -6.76 15.09
CA ASP A 62 11.99 -5.75 15.29
C ASP A 62 12.50 -5.09 13.99
N LEU A 63 11.97 -5.49 12.83
CA LEU A 63 12.43 -4.99 11.52
C LEU A 63 11.86 -3.60 11.17
N GLY A 64 10.95 -3.07 11.99
CA GLY A 64 10.31 -1.79 11.73
C GLY A 64 8.98 -1.60 12.46
N PHE A 65 8.18 -0.67 11.94
CA PHE A 65 6.91 -0.26 12.55
C PHE A 65 5.72 -0.65 11.67
N LEU A 66 4.75 -1.36 12.25
CA LEU A 66 3.48 -1.69 11.61
C LEU A 66 2.35 -0.86 12.23
N TRP A 67 1.74 0.02 11.42
CA TRP A 67 0.59 0.84 11.84
C TRP A 67 -0.71 0.01 11.91
N ARG A 68 -0.97 -0.81 10.89
CA ARG A 68 -2.19 -1.60 10.74
C ARG A 68 -1.94 -2.77 9.78
N GLY A 69 -2.27 -3.99 10.19
CA GLY A 69 -2.38 -5.17 9.33
C GLY A 69 -3.72 -5.23 8.62
N ASP A 70 -3.94 -6.22 7.76
CA ASP A 70 -5.20 -6.38 7.01
C ASP A 70 -5.55 -5.10 6.20
N ALA A 71 -4.58 -4.65 5.40
CA ALA A 71 -4.70 -3.41 4.64
C ALA A 71 -4.29 -3.63 3.19
N ILE A 72 -5.09 -3.09 2.28
CA ILE A 72 -4.76 -2.99 0.85
C ILE A 72 -4.90 -1.52 0.48
N ASN A 73 -3.96 -1.02 -0.31
CA ASN A 73 -4.05 0.32 -0.88
C ASN A 73 -3.45 0.35 -2.27
N GLY A 74 -3.79 1.37 -3.02
CA GLY A 74 -3.24 1.58 -4.34
C GLY A 74 -3.47 2.99 -4.84
N HIS A 75 -2.70 3.34 -5.85
CA HIS A 75 -2.91 4.60 -6.54
C HIS A 75 -2.52 4.47 -8.01
N LEU A 76 -3.13 5.31 -8.82
CA LEU A 76 -2.81 5.47 -10.22
C LEU A 76 -2.78 6.95 -10.56
N VAL A 77 -1.66 7.39 -11.10
CA VAL A 77 -1.44 8.72 -11.66
C VAL A 77 -1.10 8.57 -13.12
N LEU A 78 -1.91 9.21 -13.95
CA LEU A 78 -1.71 9.31 -15.39
C LEU A 78 -1.61 10.77 -15.78
N GLY A 79 -0.87 11.06 -16.84
CA GLY A 79 -0.80 12.42 -17.33
C GLY A 79 0.05 12.60 -18.57
N TYR A 80 0.07 13.84 -19.03
CA TYR A 80 0.88 14.28 -20.15
C TYR A 80 1.58 15.59 -19.78
N LYS A 81 2.88 15.68 -20.07
CA LYS A 81 3.68 16.91 -19.94
C LYS A 81 4.21 17.32 -21.30
N TRP A 82 4.10 18.60 -21.60
CA TRP A 82 4.76 19.19 -22.77
C TRP A 82 6.22 19.45 -22.40
N VAL A 83 7.12 18.66 -22.99
CA VAL A 83 8.56 18.67 -22.65
C VAL A 83 9.34 19.78 -23.35
N THR A 84 8.77 20.37 -24.41
CA THR A 84 9.38 21.46 -25.17
C THR A 84 8.70 22.78 -24.77
N PRO A 85 9.45 23.73 -24.18
CA PRO A 85 8.98 25.08 -23.91
C PRO A 85 8.63 25.84 -25.19
N THR A 86 7.71 26.79 -25.09
CA THR A 86 7.36 27.73 -26.16
C THR A 86 7.51 29.16 -25.68
N GLU A 87 7.30 30.13 -26.55
CA GLU A 87 7.28 31.56 -26.19
C GLU A 87 6.15 31.91 -25.20
N TYR A 88 5.07 31.11 -25.16
CA TYR A 88 3.90 31.35 -24.32
C TYR A 88 3.92 30.57 -22.99
N TYR A 89 4.62 29.44 -22.93
CA TYR A 89 4.68 28.64 -21.71
C TYR A 89 6.04 27.95 -21.54
N ARG A 90 6.52 27.94 -20.29
CA ARG A 90 7.76 27.26 -19.91
C ARG A 90 7.54 25.80 -19.47
N SER A 91 6.40 25.49 -18.87
CA SER A 91 6.05 24.13 -18.42
C SER A 91 4.54 24.01 -18.32
N VAL A 92 3.98 22.99 -18.98
CA VAL A 92 2.57 22.63 -18.88
C VAL A 92 2.48 21.13 -18.70
N GLN A 93 1.58 20.69 -17.83
CA GLN A 93 1.23 19.30 -17.68
C GLN A 93 -0.21 19.15 -17.23
N LEU A 94 -0.83 18.04 -17.63
CA LEU A 94 -2.13 17.60 -17.16
C LEU A 94 -1.94 16.26 -16.46
N ARG A 95 -2.56 16.12 -15.29
CA ARG A 95 -2.52 14.88 -14.49
C ARG A 95 -3.91 14.54 -13.99
N PHE A 96 -4.18 13.25 -13.96
CA PHE A 96 -5.30 12.63 -13.30
C PHE A 96 -4.76 11.67 -12.25
N ALA A 97 -5.33 11.68 -11.05
CA ALA A 97 -4.92 10.84 -9.94
C ALA A 97 -6.13 10.21 -9.25
N THR A 98 -6.02 8.94 -8.91
CA THR A 98 -6.98 8.22 -8.08
C THR A 98 -6.24 7.43 -7.00
N PHE A 99 -6.87 7.30 -5.83
CA PHE A 99 -6.32 6.66 -4.64
C PHE A 99 -7.37 5.72 -4.04
N GLY A 100 -6.92 4.60 -3.49
CA GLY A 100 -7.75 3.62 -2.80
C GLY A 100 -6.93 2.73 -1.88
#